data_AF-A0A3A9F7S2-F1
#
_entry.id   AF-A0A3A9F7S2-F1
#
_cell.length_a   1.000
_cell.length_b   1.000
_cell.length_c   1.000
_cell.angle_alpha   90.00
_cell.angle_beta   90.00
_cell.angle_gamma   90.00
#
_symmetry.space_group_name_H-M   'P 1'
#
loop_
_entity.id
_entity.type
_entity.pdbx_description
1 polymer ?
#
loop_
_entity_poly.entity_id
_entity_poly.type
_entity_poly.pdbx_seq_one_letter_code
_entity_poly.pdbx_strand_id
1 'polypeptide(L)'
;MDRKMNKYGYTLKRKEDKEERKKRYQKSQLLLMTTYQLKELCRREKIIKGVINPMDKEELIQVILRYRGAEEHYLIKASKEFKSLEEKMRKCTFIEKQDFSMRCSSKIIAWQGLAIGFYDSLTIPYKEKFVGTNALVVGGDGAICTILNVEAKGEKRDCLYLTKGEGMACLESNVKNYSLYCMDRQNSETLYRIFNDEQKHIPEWMEVYPIPLLDFEVREPISLSMPLAMDFGSANTTAGVYLDNLYFEAGGFREGQYAMRKNEVNYALFYDVSSDWEETTLFPSVASVRSLEGGNISFSFGHEAIRLANSSYIDEGFCIFYDMKRWIADYEKEEEITDREGRRGFIKRKEILKAYFTHVIGEARNRFKCHVKQVHISCPVKQKATFHKLFEEILPQYKIEEKDRIDEGVSVLYSAIDEMIKKGRVSDGEEYKALIIDCGGGTTDLSSCKFRIWDKRVSYKIEIDTSYENGDTDFGGNNLTYRIMQFLKIMAVNRLKGRNPSKERELLDGFDRDIYRAVDEWGTEEIYKKLEEEYQEAESYFPTRFKEYE
;
A
#
# COMPACT_ATOMS: atom_id res chain seq x y z
N MET A 1 24.30 15.73 56.87
CA MET A 1 22.93 16.30 56.90
C MET A 1 22.90 17.32 55.77
N ASP A 2 22.23 17.17 54.64
CA ASP A 2 21.12 16.30 54.24
C ASP A 2 21.22 15.94 52.76
N ARG A 3 20.89 14.69 52.43
CA ARG A 3 20.65 14.21 51.06
C ARG A 3 19.29 14.74 50.59
N LYS A 4 19.26 15.61 49.58
CA LYS A 4 18.03 15.91 48.82
C LYS A 4 17.96 15.05 47.56
N MET A 5 16.98 14.15 47.55
CA MET A 5 16.50 13.39 46.39
C MET A 5 16.11 14.32 45.23
N ASN A 6 16.70 14.12 44.05
CA ASN A 6 16.20 14.66 42.80
C ASN A 6 14.96 13.88 42.35
N LYS A 7 13.77 14.47 42.52
CA LYS A 7 12.53 14.02 41.87
C LYS A 7 12.57 14.46 40.41
N TYR A 8 12.67 13.52 39.48
CA TYR A 8 12.40 13.77 38.05
C TYR A 8 10.90 14.01 37.86
N GLY A 9 10.49 15.28 37.93
CA GLY A 9 9.16 15.71 37.53
C GLY A 9 9.15 16.07 36.05
N TYR A 10 8.42 15.33 35.23
CA TYR A 10 8.13 15.73 33.86
C TYR A 10 7.18 16.92 33.89
N THR A 11 7.67 18.10 33.53
CA THR A 11 6.82 19.27 33.29
C THR A 11 6.20 19.11 31.89
N LEU A 12 4.92 18.77 31.82
CA LEU A 12 4.13 18.88 30.59
C LEU A 12 4.18 20.35 30.15
N LYS A 13 5.00 20.64 29.12
CA LYS A 13 4.92 21.90 28.40
C LYS A 13 3.51 21.99 27.82
N ARG A 14 2.68 22.87 28.39
CA ARG A 14 1.46 23.36 27.73
C ARG A 14 1.88 23.84 26.35
N LYS A 15 1.48 23.10 25.31
CA LYS A 15 1.57 23.58 23.94
C LYS A 15 0.80 24.90 23.91
N GLU A 16 1.49 25.98 23.57
CA GLU A 16 0.83 27.19 23.10
C GLU A 16 -0.10 26.77 21.95
N ASP A 17 -1.35 27.24 22.01
CA ASP A 17 -2.39 26.99 21.02
C ASP A 17 -1.91 27.46 19.64
N LYS A 18 -1.22 26.58 18.90
CA LYS A 18 -1.20 26.67 17.44
C LYS A 18 -2.65 26.55 17.02
N GLU A 19 -3.17 27.53 16.29
CA GLU A 19 -4.47 27.40 15.62
C GLU A 19 -4.50 26.05 14.88
N GLU A 20 -5.21 25.07 15.44
CA GLU A 20 -5.46 23.80 14.77
C GLU A 20 -6.26 24.13 13.51
N ARG A 21 -5.58 24.06 12.36
CA ARG A 21 -6.23 24.20 11.06
C ARG A 21 -7.34 23.14 10.98
N LYS A 22 -8.58 23.62 10.83
CA LYS A 22 -9.78 22.80 10.85
C LYS A 22 -9.75 21.78 9.71
N LYS A 23 -9.93 20.50 10.05
CA LYS A 23 -9.87 19.37 9.11
C LYS A 23 -10.99 19.48 8.06
N ARG A 24 -10.66 19.27 6.78
CA ARG A 24 -11.65 19.18 5.68
C ARG A 24 -11.94 17.72 5.34
N TYR A 25 -13.15 17.42 4.85
CA TYR A 25 -13.66 16.06 4.67
C TYR A 25 -14.23 15.82 3.27
N GLN A 26 -13.73 14.82 2.54
CA GLN A 26 -14.25 14.49 1.21
C GLN A 26 -15.59 13.75 1.31
N LYS A 27 -16.46 13.88 0.29
CA LYS A 27 -17.75 13.16 0.27
C LYS A 27 -17.54 11.65 0.42
N SER A 28 -16.57 11.11 -0.30
CA SER A 28 -16.16 9.69 -0.20
C SER A 28 -15.77 9.26 1.22
N GLN A 29 -15.13 10.14 2.01
CA GLN A 29 -14.73 9.88 3.39
C GLN A 29 -15.88 10.01 4.39
N LEU A 30 -16.87 10.85 4.10
CA LEU A 30 -18.05 11.02 4.96
C LEU A 30 -19.08 9.93 4.71
N LEU A 31 -19.16 9.43 3.47
CA LEU A 31 -19.94 8.24 3.13
C LEU A 31 -19.49 7.01 3.91
N LEU A 32 -18.22 6.99 4.35
CA LEU A 32 -17.62 5.93 5.17
C LEU A 32 -18.00 5.99 6.66
N MET A 33 -18.52 7.12 7.11
CA MET A 33 -18.81 7.33 8.53
C MET A 33 -20.25 6.95 8.83
N THR A 34 -20.45 6.29 9.97
CA THR A 34 -21.80 6.05 10.50
C THR A 34 -22.51 7.37 10.82
N THR A 35 -23.84 7.34 10.85
CA THR A 35 -24.66 8.46 11.33
C THR A 35 -24.21 8.97 12.70
N TYR A 36 -23.75 8.07 13.59
CA TYR A 36 -23.18 8.45 14.89
C TYR A 36 -21.84 9.19 14.75
N GLN A 37 -20.91 8.68 13.95
CA GLN A 37 -19.63 9.35 13.70
C GLN A 37 -19.81 10.70 13.02
N LEU A 38 -20.74 10.83 12.07
CA LEU A 38 -21.06 12.11 11.44
C LEU A 38 -21.64 13.10 12.45
N LYS A 39 -22.48 12.65 13.39
CA LYS A 39 -22.97 13.48 14.51
C LYS A 39 -21.85 13.91 15.45
N GLU A 40 -20.96 12.99 15.82
CA GLU A 40 -19.76 13.31 16.62
C GLU A 40 -18.80 14.24 15.87
N LEU A 41 -18.69 14.08 14.55
CA LEU A 41 -17.91 14.95 13.68
C LEU A 41 -18.46 16.38 13.72
N CYS A 42 -19.77 16.54 13.54
CA CYS A 42 -20.45 17.83 13.64
C CYS A 42 -20.23 18.47 15.02
N ARG A 43 -20.30 17.69 16.11
CA ARG A 43 -20.02 18.16 17.48
C ARG A 43 -18.56 18.62 17.64
N ARG A 44 -17.60 17.78 17.24
CA ARG A 44 -16.15 18.05 17.34
C ARG A 44 -15.74 19.28 16.53
N GLU A 45 -16.22 19.37 15.29
CA GLU A 45 -15.92 20.45 14.35
C GLU A 45 -16.73 21.73 14.59
N LYS A 46 -17.60 21.72 15.61
CA LYS A 46 -18.54 22.79 15.98
C LYS A 46 -19.42 23.22 14.79
N ILE A 47 -19.84 22.26 13.96
CA ILE A 47 -20.76 22.47 12.83
C ILE A 47 -22.18 22.54 13.41
N ILE A 48 -22.66 23.78 13.59
CA ILE A 48 -23.98 24.19 14.10
C ILE A 48 -24.30 23.71 15.54
N LYS A 49 -24.40 24.66 16.47
CA LYS A 49 -25.10 24.46 17.75
C LYS A 49 -26.60 24.65 17.51
N GLY A 50 -27.36 23.56 17.32
CA GLY A 50 -28.82 23.67 17.32
C GLY A 50 -29.63 22.71 16.45
N VAL A 51 -29.02 21.88 15.60
CA VAL A 51 -29.76 20.88 14.83
C VAL A 51 -29.52 19.50 15.44
N ILE A 52 -30.17 19.26 16.58
CA ILE A 52 -30.33 17.91 17.17
C ILE A 52 -31.80 17.52 16.96
N ASN A 53 -32.26 17.59 15.71
CA ASN A 53 -33.38 16.79 15.22
C ASN A 53 -32.79 15.66 14.37
N PRO A 54 -33.45 14.50 14.20
CA PRO A 54 -32.81 13.30 13.66
C PRO A 54 -32.57 13.44 12.15
N MET A 55 -31.50 14.14 11.78
CA MET A 55 -30.99 14.18 10.42
C MET A 55 -30.52 12.78 10.04
N ASP A 56 -30.83 12.40 8.81
CA ASP A 56 -30.34 11.15 8.22
C ASP A 56 -28.85 11.28 7.81
N LYS A 57 -28.27 10.15 7.35
CA LYS A 57 -26.84 10.10 6.97
C LYS A 57 -26.53 11.07 5.82
N GLU A 58 -27.41 11.16 4.82
CA GLU A 58 -27.24 12.00 3.63
C GLU A 58 -27.22 13.49 4.01
N GLU A 59 -28.17 13.91 4.84
CA GLU A 59 -28.29 15.27 5.33
C GLU A 59 -27.09 15.68 6.19
N LEU A 60 -26.60 14.78 7.06
CA LEU A 60 -25.39 15.02 7.85
C LEU A 60 -24.16 15.19 6.96
N ILE A 61 -23.99 14.32 5.95
CA ILE A 61 -22.91 14.43 4.96
C ILE A 61 -22.99 15.76 4.24
N GLN A 62 -24.17 16.16 3.74
CA GLN A 62 -24.35 17.44 3.05
C GLN A 62 -24.01 18.63 3.94
N VAL A 63 -24.43 18.62 5.21
CA VAL A 63 -24.07 19.66 6.17
C VAL A 63 -22.56 19.71 6.38
N ILE A 64 -21.92 18.56 6.62
CA ILE A 64 -20.48 18.52 6.82
C ILE A 64 -19.74 19.00 5.57
N LEU A 65 -20.16 18.60 4.37
CA LEU A 65 -19.60 19.08 3.11
C LEU A 65 -19.77 20.59 2.93
N ARG A 66 -20.93 21.15 3.32
CA ARG A 66 -21.19 22.59 3.24
C ARG A 66 -20.25 23.40 4.13
N TYR A 67 -19.94 22.92 5.34
CA TYR A 67 -19.14 23.68 6.32
C TYR A 67 -17.66 23.30 6.38
N ARG A 68 -17.33 22.06 6.03
CA ARG A 68 -16.01 21.43 6.15
C ARG A 68 -15.70 20.49 4.98
N GLY A 69 -16.39 20.61 3.85
CA GLY A 69 -16.12 19.77 2.69
C GLY A 69 -14.70 19.96 2.17
N ALA A 70 -14.01 18.84 1.94
CA ALA A 70 -12.90 18.78 1.03
C ALA A 70 -13.50 18.65 -0.36
N GLU A 71 -13.47 19.77 -1.05
CA GLU A 71 -13.40 19.94 -2.49
C GLU A 71 -12.95 18.67 -3.27
N GLU A 72 -13.83 18.05 -4.07
CA GLU A 72 -13.52 16.89 -4.92
C GLU A 72 -12.51 17.29 -6.02
N HIS A 73 -11.40 16.54 -6.17
CA HIS A 73 -10.40 16.84 -7.18
C HIS A 73 -10.73 16.11 -8.48
N TYR A 74 -11.12 16.87 -9.51
CA TYR A 74 -11.38 16.39 -10.87
C TYR A 74 -10.07 16.11 -11.61
N LEU A 75 -9.35 15.09 -11.17
CA LEU A 75 -8.06 14.69 -11.73
C LEU A 75 -8.24 13.69 -12.87
N ILE A 76 -7.52 13.93 -13.96
CA ILE A 76 -7.46 13.02 -15.10
C ILE A 76 -6.38 11.97 -14.81
N LYS A 77 -6.78 10.79 -14.32
CA LYS A 77 -5.87 9.69 -13.93
C LYS A 77 -5.86 8.49 -14.88
N ALA A 78 -6.83 8.40 -15.79
CA ALA A 78 -6.96 7.28 -16.71
C ALA A 78 -6.80 7.72 -18.16
N SER A 79 -6.23 6.83 -18.97
CA SER A 79 -6.03 7.05 -20.40
C SER A 79 -7.36 6.87 -21.14
N LYS A 80 -7.84 7.95 -21.75
CA LYS A 80 -8.80 7.95 -22.88
C LYS A 80 -8.03 8.44 -24.12
N GLU A 81 -8.63 8.31 -25.31
CA GLU A 81 -8.00 8.73 -26.57
C GLU A 81 -7.50 10.19 -26.53
N PHE A 82 -6.20 10.33 -26.29
CA PHE A 82 -5.51 11.61 -26.07
C PHE A 82 -5.62 12.57 -27.27
N LYS A 83 -5.74 12.02 -28.48
CA LYS A 83 -5.93 12.78 -29.73
C LYS A 83 -7.20 13.64 -29.72
N SER A 84 -8.28 13.13 -29.13
CA SER A 84 -9.55 13.86 -29.02
C SER A 84 -9.41 15.12 -28.16
N LEU A 85 -8.62 15.06 -27.09
CA LEU A 85 -8.35 16.23 -26.26
C LEU A 85 -7.50 17.27 -27.01
N GLU A 86 -6.43 16.83 -27.69
CA GLU A 86 -5.55 17.75 -28.44
C GLU A 86 -6.35 18.53 -29.50
N GLU A 87 -7.17 17.85 -30.29
CA GLU A 87 -8.02 18.48 -31.31
C GLU A 87 -9.03 19.49 -30.74
N LYS A 88 -9.62 19.17 -29.57
CA LYS A 88 -10.52 20.09 -28.87
C LYS A 88 -9.76 21.29 -28.34
N MET A 89 -8.61 21.08 -27.70
CA MET A 89 -7.84 22.17 -27.07
C MET A 89 -7.18 23.09 -28.08
N ARG A 90 -6.96 22.69 -29.34
CA ARG A 90 -6.53 23.60 -30.43
C ARG A 90 -7.49 24.77 -30.67
N LYS A 91 -8.76 24.65 -30.27
CA LYS A 91 -9.78 25.71 -30.38
C LYS A 91 -9.77 26.68 -29.19
N CYS A 92 -9.03 26.34 -28.14
CA CYS A 92 -8.91 27.14 -26.91
C CYS A 92 -7.58 27.91 -26.94
N THR A 93 -7.62 29.20 -26.62
CA THR A 93 -6.41 30.02 -26.49
C THR A 93 -5.91 29.99 -25.04
N PHE A 94 -4.69 29.53 -24.82
CA PHE A 94 -4.08 29.61 -23.48
C PHE A 94 -3.58 31.03 -23.19
N ILE A 95 -4.11 31.64 -22.13
CA ILE A 95 -3.67 32.94 -21.63
C ILE A 95 -2.63 32.70 -20.54
N GLU A 96 -1.38 33.02 -20.84
CA GLU A 96 -0.25 32.81 -19.94
C GLU A 96 -0.17 33.90 -18.85
N LYS A 97 -0.33 33.48 -17.60
CA LYS A 97 -0.09 34.31 -16.41
C LYS A 97 1.29 34.01 -15.84
N GLN A 98 2.18 34.99 -15.92
CA GLN A 98 3.51 34.84 -15.34
C GLN A 98 3.45 34.82 -13.81
N ASP A 99 4.12 33.83 -13.24
CA ASP A 99 4.31 33.70 -11.80
C ASP A 99 5.75 33.24 -11.55
N PHE A 100 6.67 34.20 -11.44
CA PHE A 100 8.13 33.97 -11.35
C PHE A 100 8.59 33.14 -10.14
N SER A 101 7.70 32.94 -9.16
CA SER A 101 7.97 32.07 -8.02
C SER A 101 7.73 30.59 -8.36
N MET A 102 7.09 30.27 -9.48
CA MET A 102 6.97 28.92 -10.00
C MET A 102 8.26 28.45 -10.62
N ARG A 103 8.75 27.31 -10.16
CA ARG A 103 9.91 26.60 -10.72
C ARG A 103 9.58 25.12 -10.72
N CYS A 104 10.19 24.37 -11.62
CA CYS A 104 10.07 22.92 -11.71
C CYS A 104 11.47 22.33 -11.92
N SER A 105 11.61 21.02 -11.73
CA SER A 105 12.76 20.29 -12.25
C SER A 105 12.96 20.66 -13.72
N SER A 106 14.20 20.99 -14.07
CA SER A 106 14.51 21.54 -15.38
C SER A 106 14.21 20.57 -16.53
N LYS A 107 14.16 19.26 -16.27
CA LYS A 107 13.81 18.23 -17.25
C LYS A 107 12.78 17.28 -16.65
N ILE A 108 11.79 16.86 -17.44
CA ILE A 108 10.85 15.81 -17.09
C ILE A 108 11.12 14.59 -17.97
N ILE A 109 11.25 13.42 -17.36
CA ILE A 109 11.40 12.13 -18.06
C ILE A 109 10.16 11.31 -17.77
N ALA A 110 9.39 11.03 -18.82
CA ALA A 110 8.26 10.11 -18.76
C ALA A 110 8.68 8.75 -19.32
N TRP A 111 8.07 7.69 -18.82
CA TRP A 111 8.30 6.33 -19.30
C TRP A 111 7.01 5.80 -19.93
N GLN A 112 7.11 5.27 -21.14
CA GLN A 112 5.96 4.88 -21.94
C GLN A 112 5.13 3.83 -21.19
N GLY A 113 3.83 4.11 -21.07
CA GLY A 113 2.87 3.25 -20.39
C GLY A 113 2.97 3.21 -18.86
N LEU A 114 4.02 3.77 -18.24
CA LEU A 114 4.22 3.74 -16.78
C LEU A 114 3.70 5.01 -16.11
N ALA A 115 3.43 4.93 -14.81
CA ALA A 115 3.06 6.06 -13.98
C ALA A 115 4.27 6.98 -13.67
N ILE A 116 3.95 8.24 -13.35
CA ILE A 116 4.84 9.14 -12.61
C ILE A 116 4.26 9.26 -11.20
N GLY A 117 4.99 8.81 -10.20
CA GLY A 117 4.58 8.84 -8.80
C GLY A 117 5.38 9.84 -7.97
N PHE A 118 5.07 9.93 -6.68
CA PHE A 118 5.81 10.84 -5.78
C PHE A 118 7.31 10.52 -5.67
N TYR A 119 7.71 9.28 -5.95
CA TYR A 119 9.10 8.84 -5.88
C TYR A 119 9.93 9.36 -7.05
N ASP A 120 9.29 9.77 -8.15
CA ASP A 120 9.96 10.41 -9.27
C ASP A 120 10.49 11.81 -8.91
N SER A 121 10.07 12.36 -7.77
CA SER A 121 10.55 13.63 -7.19
C SER A 121 10.42 14.83 -8.14
N LEU A 122 9.47 14.78 -9.07
CA LEU A 122 9.09 15.91 -9.90
C LEU A 122 8.19 16.83 -9.09
N THR A 123 8.68 18.03 -8.76
CA THR A 123 8.00 18.93 -7.83
C THR A 123 7.95 20.38 -8.32
N ILE A 124 6.97 21.11 -7.80
CA ILE A 124 6.82 22.56 -7.93
C ILE A 124 6.61 23.18 -6.53
N PRO A 125 6.92 24.48 -6.32
CA PRO A 125 6.66 25.17 -5.07
C PRO A 125 5.20 25.06 -4.62
N TYR A 126 4.99 24.87 -3.32
CA TYR A 126 3.65 24.72 -2.79
C TYR A 126 2.80 25.98 -2.99
N LYS A 127 1.67 25.82 -3.69
CA LYS A 127 0.63 26.85 -3.81
C LYS A 127 -0.75 26.21 -3.77
N GLU A 128 -1.56 26.64 -2.81
CA GLU A 128 -2.89 26.08 -2.56
C GLU A 128 -3.79 26.06 -3.81
N LYS A 129 -3.70 27.09 -4.68
CA LYS A 129 -4.46 27.18 -5.93
C LYS A 129 -4.21 26.05 -6.94
N PHE A 130 -3.11 25.31 -6.80
CA PHE A 130 -2.71 24.19 -7.68
C PHE A 130 -2.84 22.83 -7.00
N VAL A 131 -3.27 22.77 -5.74
CA VAL A 131 -3.44 21.48 -5.05
C VAL A 131 -4.61 20.74 -5.68
N GLY A 132 -4.39 19.51 -6.15
CA GLY A 132 -5.44 18.67 -6.72
C GLY A 132 -5.93 19.15 -8.08
N THR A 133 -5.07 19.79 -8.86
CA THR A 133 -5.37 20.24 -10.23
C THR A 133 -4.65 19.40 -11.29
N ASN A 134 -5.11 19.47 -12.53
CA ASN A 134 -4.39 18.95 -13.68
C ASN A 134 -3.30 19.95 -14.13
N ALA A 135 -2.33 19.48 -14.89
CA ALA A 135 -1.33 20.29 -15.57
C ALA A 135 -1.03 19.66 -16.94
N LEU A 136 -0.58 20.46 -17.90
CA LEU A 136 -0.25 20.00 -19.24
C LEU A 136 1.25 20.21 -19.52
N VAL A 137 1.90 19.23 -20.13
CA VAL A 137 3.18 19.48 -20.79
C VAL A 137 2.88 19.84 -22.24
N VAL A 138 3.36 20.98 -22.71
CA VAL A 138 3.08 21.51 -24.05
C VAL A 138 4.40 21.80 -24.76
N GLY A 139 4.51 21.38 -26.03
CA GLY A 139 5.64 21.66 -26.90
C GLY A 139 5.56 23.04 -27.56
N GLY A 140 6.64 23.45 -28.24
CA GLY A 140 6.72 24.80 -28.83
C GLY A 140 5.77 25.04 -30.01
N ASP A 141 5.25 23.96 -30.57
CA ASP A 141 4.20 23.93 -31.61
C ASP A 141 2.78 23.92 -31.02
N GLY A 142 2.65 24.00 -29.69
CA GLY A 142 1.37 23.91 -28.99
C GLY A 142 0.84 22.48 -28.82
N ALA A 143 1.61 21.45 -29.22
CA ALA A 143 1.21 20.06 -29.04
C ALA A 143 1.20 19.70 -27.55
N ILE A 144 0.08 19.15 -27.07
CA ILE A 144 0.00 18.62 -25.72
C ILE A 144 0.77 17.30 -25.71
N CYS A 145 1.80 17.21 -24.88
CA CYS A 145 2.71 16.06 -24.81
C CYS A 145 2.23 15.03 -23.79
N THR A 146 1.68 15.48 -22.65
CA THR A 146 1.02 14.63 -21.65
C THR A 146 0.17 15.46 -20.68
N ILE A 147 -0.65 14.79 -19.87
CA ILE A 147 -1.39 15.38 -18.75
C ILE A 147 -0.77 14.87 -17.45
N LEU A 148 -0.43 15.80 -16.56
CA LEU A 148 0.04 15.53 -15.20
C LEU A 148 -1.03 15.95 -14.19
N ASN A 149 -0.92 15.47 -12.97
CA ASN A 149 -1.70 15.93 -11.83
C ASN A 149 -0.76 16.60 -10.83
N VAL A 150 -1.23 17.67 -10.19
CA VAL A 150 -0.50 18.41 -9.17
C VAL A 150 -1.08 18.01 -7.81
N GLU A 151 -0.34 17.20 -7.07
CA GLU A 151 -0.83 16.58 -5.83
C GLU A 151 0.06 16.93 -4.63
N ALA A 152 -0.55 17.11 -3.46
CA ALA A 152 0.18 17.15 -2.20
C ALA A 152 0.43 15.71 -1.71
N LYS A 153 1.63 15.43 -1.20
CA LYS A 153 1.93 14.15 -0.55
C LYS A 153 1.57 14.24 0.93
N GLY A 154 0.42 13.69 1.28
CA GLY A 154 -0.05 13.69 2.66
C GLY A 154 -0.33 15.10 3.19
N GLU A 155 0.08 15.36 4.43
CA GLU A 155 -0.07 16.67 5.08
C GLU A 155 1.08 17.66 4.78
N LYS A 156 2.11 17.21 4.05
CA LYS A 156 3.28 18.03 3.71
C LYS A 156 2.91 19.18 2.78
N ARG A 157 3.45 20.37 3.07
CA ARG A 157 3.21 21.62 2.33
C ARG A 157 4.51 22.34 1.94
N ASP A 158 5.58 21.58 1.85
CA ASP A 158 6.88 22.03 1.35
C ASP A 158 6.85 22.21 -0.17
N CYS A 159 6.24 21.25 -0.88
CA CYS A 159 6.12 21.26 -2.32
C CYS A 159 4.82 20.58 -2.78
N LEU A 160 4.53 20.70 -4.07
CA LEU A 160 3.54 19.88 -4.76
C LEU A 160 4.26 18.97 -5.74
N TYR A 161 3.77 17.75 -5.87
CA TYR A 161 4.32 16.75 -6.75
C TYR A 161 3.55 16.71 -8.06
N LEU A 162 4.27 16.46 -9.14
CA LEU A 162 3.71 16.15 -10.44
C LEU A 162 3.59 14.63 -10.55
N THR A 163 2.37 14.15 -10.68
CA THR A 163 2.06 12.73 -10.86
C THR A 163 1.40 12.49 -12.22
N LYS A 164 1.38 11.24 -12.65
CA LYS A 164 0.75 10.81 -13.90
C LYS A 164 0.22 9.40 -13.72
N GLY A 165 -1.01 9.15 -14.14
CA GLY A 165 -1.58 7.81 -14.17
C GLY A 165 -0.83 6.84 -15.09
N GLU A 166 -0.85 5.55 -14.73
CA GLU A 166 -0.39 4.47 -15.60
C GLU A 166 -1.21 4.43 -16.90
N GLY A 167 -0.58 4.13 -18.03
CA GLY A 167 -1.22 4.14 -19.35
C GLY A 167 -1.55 5.51 -19.94
N MET A 168 -1.41 6.61 -19.18
CA MET A 168 -1.56 7.98 -19.72
C MET A 168 -0.54 8.23 -20.82
N ALA A 169 -1.02 8.65 -21.99
CA ALA A 169 -0.20 8.88 -23.17
C ALA A 169 0.90 9.93 -22.93
N CYS A 170 2.07 9.66 -23.48
CA CYS A 170 3.22 10.55 -23.46
C CYS A 170 3.82 10.58 -24.87
N LEU A 171 3.99 11.77 -25.43
CA LEU A 171 4.56 11.97 -26.76
C LEU A 171 5.52 13.16 -26.71
N GLU A 172 6.66 13.04 -27.39
CA GLU A 172 7.53 14.19 -27.62
C GLU A 172 6.95 15.07 -28.73
N SER A 173 7.13 16.39 -28.59
CA SER A 173 6.78 17.35 -29.64
C SER A 173 7.90 17.43 -30.68
N ASN A 174 7.53 17.80 -31.91
CA ASN A 174 8.50 18.09 -32.97
C ASN A 174 9.33 19.35 -32.66
N VAL A 175 8.80 20.27 -31.86
CA VAL A 175 9.47 21.51 -31.47
C VAL A 175 9.86 21.43 -30.00
N LYS A 176 11.16 21.20 -29.75
CA LYS A 176 11.77 21.04 -28.42
C LYS A 176 11.89 22.37 -27.65
N ASN A 177 10.74 22.96 -27.37
CA ASN A 177 10.57 24.12 -26.49
C ASN A 177 9.37 23.84 -25.58
N TYR A 178 9.63 23.18 -24.46
CA TYR A 178 8.58 22.62 -23.61
C TYR A 178 8.20 23.57 -22.47
N SER A 179 6.93 23.59 -22.13
CA SER A 179 6.41 24.29 -20.95
C SER A 179 5.43 23.41 -20.19
N LEU A 180 5.50 23.49 -18.85
CA LEU A 180 4.50 22.92 -17.96
C LEU A 180 3.45 23.99 -17.67
N TYR A 181 2.23 23.77 -18.14
CA TYR A 181 1.08 24.64 -17.90
C TYR A 181 0.34 24.15 -16.66
N CYS A 182 0.62 24.79 -15.52
CA CYS A 182 -0.20 24.66 -14.32
C CYS A 182 -1.48 25.48 -14.49
N MET A 183 -2.60 25.00 -13.95
CA MET A 183 -3.86 25.72 -14.01
C MET A 183 -4.51 25.72 -12.64
N ASP A 184 -5.31 26.74 -12.38
CA ASP A 184 -6.12 26.76 -11.17
C ASP A 184 -7.23 25.71 -11.22
N ARG A 185 -7.96 25.61 -10.12
CA ARG A 185 -9.04 24.65 -9.94
C ARG A 185 -10.13 24.73 -11.00
N GLN A 186 -10.57 25.94 -11.34
CA GLN A 186 -11.69 26.13 -12.28
C GLN A 186 -11.33 25.66 -13.69
N ASN A 187 -10.14 26.03 -14.15
CA ASN A 187 -9.62 25.61 -15.45
C ASN A 187 -9.32 24.10 -15.46
N SER A 188 -8.81 23.55 -14.36
CA SER A 188 -8.59 22.12 -14.18
C SER A 188 -9.87 21.29 -14.27
N GLU A 189 -10.95 21.73 -13.63
CA GLU A 189 -12.25 21.06 -13.69
C GLU A 189 -12.86 21.13 -15.10
N THR A 190 -12.71 22.28 -15.75
CA THR A 190 -13.13 22.46 -17.15
C THR A 190 -12.38 21.48 -18.07
N LEU A 191 -11.06 21.38 -17.92
CA LEU A 191 -10.24 20.41 -18.66
C LEU A 191 -10.71 18.97 -18.42
N TYR A 192 -10.97 18.59 -17.17
CA TYR A 192 -11.47 17.27 -16.83
C TYR A 192 -12.81 16.95 -17.53
N ARG A 193 -13.76 17.89 -17.51
CA ARG A 193 -15.07 17.70 -18.16
C ARG A 193 -14.95 17.58 -19.67
N ILE A 194 -14.05 18.35 -20.29
CA ILE A 194 -13.76 18.27 -21.74
C ILE A 194 -13.13 16.92 -22.08
N PHE A 195 -12.17 16.46 -21.27
CA PHE A 195 -11.50 15.17 -21.44
C PHE A 195 -12.46 13.98 -21.31
N ASN A 196 -13.45 14.09 -20.42
CA ASN A 196 -14.43 13.05 -20.18
C ASN A 196 -15.68 13.13 -21.07
N ASP A 197 -15.73 14.05 -22.04
CA ASP A 197 -16.90 14.32 -22.90
C ASP A 197 -18.16 14.76 -22.15
N GLU A 198 -18.02 15.18 -20.89
CA GLU A 198 -19.10 15.73 -20.06
C GLU A 198 -19.47 17.16 -20.49
N GLN A 199 -18.54 17.85 -21.15
CA GLN A 199 -18.72 19.21 -21.65
C GLN A 199 -18.38 19.31 -23.13
N LYS A 200 -19.37 19.67 -23.96
CA LYS A 200 -19.22 19.85 -25.41
C LYS A 200 -18.68 21.23 -25.80
N HIS A 201 -18.96 22.25 -24.99
CA HIS A 201 -18.52 23.60 -25.26
C HIS A 201 -17.07 23.81 -24.78
N ILE A 202 -16.18 24.13 -25.71
CA ILE A 202 -14.77 24.43 -25.44
C ILE A 202 -14.66 25.94 -25.19
N PRO A 203 -14.07 26.38 -24.08
CA PRO A 203 -13.91 27.80 -23.80
C PRO A 203 -12.98 28.45 -24.84
N GLU A 204 -13.27 29.70 -25.21
CA GLU A 204 -12.42 30.47 -26.15
C GLU A 204 -11.00 30.68 -25.60
N TRP A 205 -10.89 30.84 -24.28
CA TRP A 205 -9.62 31.01 -23.60
C TRP A 205 -9.58 30.27 -22.26
N MET A 206 -8.37 29.89 -21.83
CA MET A 206 -8.10 29.25 -20.55
C MET A 206 -6.83 29.85 -19.94
N GLU A 207 -6.89 30.23 -18.66
CA GLU A 207 -5.71 30.77 -17.99
C GLU A 207 -4.77 29.66 -17.52
N VAL A 208 -3.49 29.83 -17.80
CA VAL A 208 -2.43 28.90 -17.40
C VAL A 208 -1.23 29.65 -16.84
N TYR A 209 -0.46 28.96 -16.01
CA TYR A 209 0.76 29.45 -15.38
C TYR A 209 1.93 28.63 -15.93
N PRO A 210 2.60 29.12 -16.99
CA PRO A 210 3.64 28.38 -17.66
C PRO A 210 4.93 28.33 -16.82
N ILE A 211 5.54 27.15 -16.78
CA ILE A 211 6.89 26.94 -16.25
C ILE A 211 7.75 26.38 -17.39
N PRO A 212 8.74 27.12 -17.89
CA PRO A 212 9.63 26.62 -18.93
C PRO A 212 10.37 25.36 -18.47
N LEU A 213 10.44 24.36 -19.35
CA LEU A 213 11.23 23.14 -19.16
C LEU A 213 12.40 23.17 -20.13
N LEU A 214 13.59 22.75 -19.69
CA LEU A 214 14.73 22.53 -20.58
C LEU A 214 14.44 21.39 -21.57
N ASP A 215 13.74 20.35 -21.12
CA ASP A 215 13.45 19.18 -21.94
C ASP A 215 12.29 18.33 -21.38
N PHE A 216 11.61 17.62 -22.28
CA PHE A 216 10.66 16.57 -21.98
C PHE A 216 11.01 15.35 -22.84
N GLU A 217 11.35 14.25 -22.19
CA GLU A 217 11.81 13.02 -22.85
C GLU A 217 10.86 11.87 -22.52
N VAL A 218 10.51 11.08 -23.54
CA VAL A 218 9.71 9.86 -23.38
C VAL A 218 10.60 8.65 -23.65
N ARG A 219 10.83 7.83 -22.60
CA ARG A 219 11.66 6.63 -22.67
C ARG A 219 10.83 5.36 -22.67
N GLU A 220 11.38 4.31 -23.27
CA GLU A 220 10.82 2.97 -23.17
C GLU A 220 11.27 2.27 -21.87
N PRO A 221 10.38 1.56 -21.15
CA PRO A 221 10.76 0.79 -19.97
C PRO A 221 11.86 -0.24 -20.23
N ILE A 222 12.78 -0.38 -19.28
CA ILE A 222 13.93 -1.27 -19.43
C ILE A 222 13.52 -2.71 -19.14
N SER A 223 13.86 -3.66 -20.01
CA SER A 223 13.64 -5.08 -19.73
C SER A 223 14.52 -5.55 -18.57
N LEU A 224 13.91 -6.18 -17.56
CA LEU A 224 14.67 -6.82 -16.49
C LEU A 224 15.48 -8.02 -17.03
N SER A 225 16.73 -8.15 -16.57
CA SER A 225 17.59 -9.31 -16.83
C SER A 225 17.29 -10.48 -15.89
N MET A 226 16.76 -10.18 -14.70
CA MET A 226 16.38 -11.15 -13.66
C MET A 226 14.86 -11.15 -13.46
N PRO A 227 14.27 -12.27 -12.98
CA PRO A 227 12.85 -12.30 -12.61
C PRO A 227 12.52 -11.26 -11.54
N LEU A 228 11.31 -10.68 -11.61
CA LEU A 228 10.75 -9.97 -10.47
C LEU A 228 10.35 -11.00 -9.41
N ALA A 229 11.00 -10.96 -8.25
CA ALA A 229 10.69 -11.84 -7.13
C ALA A 229 9.59 -11.22 -6.26
N MET A 230 8.64 -12.03 -5.83
CA MET A 230 7.58 -11.64 -4.91
C MET A 230 7.43 -12.67 -3.80
N ASP A 231 7.26 -12.19 -2.58
CA ASP A 231 6.89 -13.00 -1.44
C ASP A 231 5.44 -12.72 -1.09
N PHE A 232 4.56 -13.70 -1.30
CA PHE A 232 3.12 -13.58 -1.03
C PHE A 232 2.80 -14.21 0.32
N GLY A 233 2.85 -13.40 1.37
CA GLY A 233 2.47 -13.79 2.72
C GLY A 233 0.97 -13.60 2.99
N SER A 234 0.47 -14.30 4.03
CA SER A 234 -0.91 -14.16 4.51
C SER A 234 -1.26 -12.73 4.95
N ALA A 235 -0.29 -12.00 5.52
CA ALA A 235 -0.49 -10.64 6.01
C ALA A 235 0.02 -9.58 5.03
N ASN A 236 1.22 -9.77 4.48
CA ASN A 236 1.89 -8.81 3.61
C ASN A 236 2.53 -9.51 2.41
N THR A 237 2.68 -8.74 1.36
CA THR A 237 3.40 -9.05 0.14
C THR A 237 4.60 -8.12 0.02
N THR A 238 5.74 -8.69 -0.37
CA THR A 238 6.94 -7.93 -0.73
C THR A 238 7.31 -8.24 -2.17
N ALA A 239 7.80 -7.26 -2.93
CA ALA A 239 8.30 -7.48 -4.28
C ALA A 239 9.68 -6.84 -4.44
N GLY A 240 10.56 -7.44 -5.25
CA GLY A 240 11.89 -6.91 -5.48
C GLY A 240 12.63 -7.60 -6.62
N VAL A 241 13.72 -6.97 -7.06
CA VAL A 241 14.56 -7.46 -8.14
C VAL A 241 16.01 -7.01 -7.93
N TYR A 242 16.97 -7.83 -8.35
CA TYR A 242 18.37 -7.43 -8.40
C TYR A 242 18.63 -6.56 -9.64
N LEU A 243 19.17 -5.36 -9.43
CA LEU A 243 19.47 -4.41 -10.52
C LEU A 243 20.98 -4.26 -10.67
N ASP A 244 21.52 -4.73 -11.78
CA ASP A 244 22.96 -4.69 -12.07
C ASP A 244 23.40 -3.37 -12.74
N ASN A 245 24.70 -3.25 -12.99
CA ASN A 245 25.27 -2.10 -13.70
C ASN A 245 24.66 -1.89 -15.10
N LEU A 246 24.40 -2.96 -15.85
CA LEU A 246 23.88 -2.86 -17.21
C LEU A 246 22.47 -2.27 -17.22
N TYR A 247 21.66 -2.59 -16.22
CA TYR A 247 20.35 -1.99 -16.02
C TYR A 247 20.45 -0.48 -15.76
N PHE A 248 21.37 -0.05 -14.89
CA PHE A 248 21.59 1.37 -14.61
C PHE A 248 22.11 2.14 -15.83
N GLU A 249 23.04 1.55 -16.58
CA GLU A 249 23.57 2.14 -17.82
C GLU A 249 22.49 2.27 -18.89
N ALA A 250 21.69 1.23 -19.12
CA ALA A 250 20.57 1.25 -20.06
C ALA A 250 19.53 2.31 -19.71
N GLY A 251 19.30 2.55 -18.42
CA GLY A 251 18.34 3.55 -17.94
C GLY A 251 18.88 4.97 -17.82
N GLY A 252 20.21 5.13 -17.89
CA GLY A 252 20.88 6.36 -17.50
C GLY A 252 20.60 6.75 -16.05
N PHE A 253 20.43 5.77 -15.16
CA PHE A 253 20.11 6.01 -13.75
C PHE A 253 21.35 6.36 -12.94
N ARG A 254 21.18 7.26 -11.98
CA ARG A 254 22.18 7.52 -10.93
C ARG A 254 21.90 6.64 -9.72
N GLU A 255 22.96 6.29 -9.00
CA GLU A 255 22.81 5.60 -7.72
C GLU A 255 21.97 6.44 -6.75
N GLY A 256 20.99 5.82 -6.10
CA GLY A 256 20.02 6.47 -5.24
C GLY A 256 18.82 7.11 -5.96
N GLN A 257 18.83 7.20 -7.30
CA GLN A 257 17.67 7.67 -8.06
C GLN A 257 16.50 6.71 -7.85
N TYR A 258 15.31 7.24 -7.52
CA TYR A 258 14.13 6.46 -7.13
C TYR A 258 14.39 5.49 -5.95
N ALA A 259 15.36 5.82 -5.09
CA ALA A 259 15.90 4.96 -4.03
C ALA A 259 16.47 3.62 -4.52
N MET A 260 16.79 3.51 -5.82
CA MET A 260 17.41 2.31 -6.38
C MET A 260 18.90 2.27 -6.07
N ARG A 261 19.40 1.09 -5.76
CA ARG A 261 20.80 0.77 -5.48
C ARG A 261 21.36 -0.14 -6.56
N LYS A 262 22.58 0.15 -6.98
CA LYS A 262 23.25 -0.54 -8.08
C LYS A 262 23.97 -1.78 -7.57
N ASN A 263 23.86 -2.89 -8.29
CA ASN A 263 24.41 -4.20 -7.90
C ASN A 263 23.88 -4.70 -6.54
N GLU A 264 22.62 -4.38 -6.24
CA GLU A 264 21.95 -4.79 -5.01
C GLU A 264 20.52 -5.28 -5.32
N VAL A 265 19.93 -5.97 -4.34
CA VAL A 265 18.49 -6.27 -4.35
C VAL A 265 17.72 -4.99 -4.05
N ASN A 266 16.79 -4.65 -4.93
CA ASN A 266 15.93 -3.48 -4.82
C ASN A 266 14.51 -3.91 -4.52
N TYR A 267 13.94 -3.41 -3.43
CA TYR A 267 12.56 -3.68 -3.06
C TYR A 267 11.63 -2.61 -3.62
N ALA A 268 10.45 -3.04 -4.08
CA ALA A 268 9.39 -2.11 -4.44
C ALA A 268 8.92 -1.41 -3.16
N LEU A 269 8.86 -0.08 -3.19
CA LEU A 269 8.32 0.71 -2.10
C LEU A 269 6.89 1.09 -2.41
N PHE A 270 6.02 0.85 -1.44
CA PHE A 270 4.60 1.16 -1.47
C PHE A 270 4.31 2.32 -0.53
N TYR A 271 3.26 3.08 -0.81
CA TYR A 271 2.83 4.16 0.07
C TYR A 271 1.78 3.70 1.07
N ASP A 272 2.08 3.88 2.35
CA ASP A 272 1.08 3.75 3.40
C ASP A 272 0.25 5.02 3.50
N VAL A 273 -0.91 5.01 2.83
CA VAL A 273 -1.88 6.11 2.85
C VAL A 273 -2.55 6.32 4.22
N SER A 274 -2.37 5.41 5.18
CA SER A 274 -2.83 5.56 6.56
C SER A 274 -1.77 6.22 7.47
N SER A 275 -0.50 6.14 7.07
CA SER A 275 0.66 6.72 7.78
C SER A 275 1.28 7.86 6.96
N ASP A 276 0.48 8.85 6.57
CA ASP A 276 0.94 10.06 5.85
C ASP A 276 1.80 9.80 4.60
N TRP A 277 1.48 8.74 3.84
CA TRP A 277 2.22 8.33 2.63
C TRP A 277 3.69 7.98 2.88
N GLU A 278 3.99 7.42 4.05
CA GLU A 278 5.29 6.80 4.32
C GLU A 278 5.57 5.66 3.34
N GLU A 279 6.85 5.53 2.96
CA GLU A 279 7.30 4.44 2.09
C GLU A 279 7.59 3.20 2.92
N THR A 280 7.09 2.05 2.47
CA THR A 280 7.33 0.75 3.10
C THR A 280 7.53 -0.33 2.05
N THR A 281 8.34 -1.35 2.35
CA THR A 281 8.48 -2.55 1.53
C THR A 281 7.34 -3.55 1.75
N LEU A 282 6.55 -3.37 2.82
CA LEU A 282 5.47 -4.27 3.21
C LEU A 282 4.15 -3.76 2.63
N PHE A 283 3.63 -4.48 1.65
CA PHE A 283 2.33 -4.21 1.05
C PHE A 283 1.29 -5.16 1.61
N PRO A 284 0.23 -4.69 2.30
CA PRO A 284 -0.73 -5.62 2.88
C PRO A 284 -1.39 -6.52 1.84
N SER A 285 -1.55 -7.80 2.18
CA SER A 285 -2.21 -8.82 1.36
C SER A 285 -3.73 -8.74 1.48
N VAL A 286 -4.27 -7.56 1.17
CA VAL A 286 -5.67 -7.20 1.36
C VAL A 286 -6.25 -6.63 0.07
N ALA A 287 -7.48 -7.03 -0.26
CA ALA A 287 -8.26 -6.48 -1.37
C ALA A 287 -9.62 -6.00 -0.88
N SER A 288 -10.13 -4.89 -1.41
CA SER A 288 -11.48 -4.41 -1.15
C SER A 288 -12.20 -4.08 -2.44
N VAL A 289 -13.51 -4.36 -2.49
CA VAL A 289 -14.37 -4.02 -3.63
C VAL A 289 -14.69 -2.53 -3.57
N ARG A 290 -14.32 -1.79 -4.62
CA ARG A 290 -14.53 -0.34 -4.71
C ARG A 290 -15.83 0.01 -5.41
N SER A 291 -16.13 -0.64 -6.54
CA SER A 291 -17.34 -0.42 -7.34
C SER A 291 -17.62 -1.61 -8.25
N LEU A 292 -18.91 -1.90 -8.44
CA LEU A 292 -19.48 -2.90 -9.37
C LEU A 292 -20.28 -2.23 -10.50
N GLU A 293 -19.97 -0.98 -10.80
CA GLU A 293 -20.70 -0.19 -11.80
C GLU A 293 -20.55 -0.75 -13.22
N GLY A 294 -21.67 -0.85 -13.94
CA GLY A 294 -21.68 -1.29 -15.33
C GLY A 294 -21.21 -2.73 -15.54
N GLY A 295 -21.25 -3.58 -14.50
CA GLY A 295 -20.77 -4.95 -14.56
C GLY A 295 -19.24 -5.09 -14.48
N ASN A 296 -18.51 -3.98 -14.34
CA ASN A 296 -17.07 -3.98 -14.14
C ASN A 296 -16.73 -3.90 -12.66
N ILE A 297 -15.82 -4.77 -12.22
CA ILE A 297 -15.38 -4.83 -10.83
C ILE A 297 -14.09 -4.00 -10.71
N SER A 298 -14.11 -3.03 -9.80
CA SER A 298 -12.91 -2.27 -9.44
C SER A 298 -12.52 -2.57 -7.99
N PHE A 299 -11.21 -2.65 -7.76
CA PHE A 299 -10.64 -3.00 -6.46
C PHE A 299 -9.81 -1.85 -5.90
N SER A 300 -9.56 -1.92 -4.61
CA SER A 300 -8.46 -1.23 -3.93
C SER A 300 -7.64 -2.26 -3.17
N PHE A 301 -6.34 -2.03 -3.03
CA PHE A 301 -5.40 -3.03 -2.52
C PHE A 301 -4.53 -2.47 -1.40
N GLY A 302 -3.99 -3.37 -0.57
CA GLY A 302 -3.02 -3.07 0.47
C GLY A 302 -3.45 -1.95 1.41
N HIS A 303 -2.59 -0.94 1.56
CA HIS A 303 -2.83 0.20 2.46
C HIS A 303 -4.09 0.99 2.11
N GLU A 304 -4.47 1.06 0.83
CA GLU A 304 -5.73 1.71 0.45
C GLU A 304 -6.93 0.88 0.92
N ALA A 305 -6.91 -0.45 0.72
CA ALA A 305 -7.96 -1.34 1.22
C ALA A 305 -8.10 -1.28 2.74
N ILE A 306 -6.98 -1.28 3.47
CA ILE A 306 -6.96 -1.13 4.94
C ILE A 306 -7.51 0.23 5.37
N ARG A 307 -7.12 1.32 4.68
CA ARG A 307 -7.66 2.65 4.98
C ARG A 307 -9.18 2.68 4.80
N LEU A 308 -9.68 2.07 3.73
CA LEU A 308 -11.12 1.95 3.49
C LEU A 308 -11.79 1.15 4.61
N ALA A 309 -11.21 0.02 5.02
CA ALA A 309 -11.69 -0.81 6.13
C ALA A 309 -11.75 -0.05 7.47
N ASN A 310 -10.69 0.69 7.81
CA ASN A 310 -10.60 1.46 9.05
C ASN A 310 -11.54 2.67 9.07
N SER A 311 -11.89 3.18 7.89
CA SER A 311 -12.82 4.29 7.77
C SER A 311 -14.29 3.87 7.85
N SER A 312 -14.61 2.62 7.48
CA SER A 312 -15.95 2.03 7.59
C SER A 312 -16.17 1.36 8.94
N TYR A 313 -17.39 1.47 9.50
CA TYR A 313 -17.81 0.57 10.58
C TYR A 313 -18.26 -0.77 9.99
N ILE A 314 -18.20 -1.83 10.79
CA ILE A 314 -18.39 -3.26 10.43
C ILE A 314 -19.70 -3.56 9.65
N ASP A 315 -20.65 -2.63 9.58
CA ASP A 315 -21.95 -2.77 8.90
C ASP A 315 -22.06 -2.10 7.52
N GLU A 316 -21.03 -1.46 6.99
CA GLU A 316 -21.12 -0.78 5.69
C GLU A 316 -20.84 -1.72 4.53
N GLY A 317 -21.80 -2.58 4.20
CA GLY A 317 -22.21 -3.02 2.85
C GLY A 317 -21.21 -3.35 1.73
N PHE A 318 -19.89 -3.35 1.92
CA PHE A 318 -18.90 -3.68 0.87
C PHE A 318 -17.88 -4.71 1.33
N CYS A 319 -17.36 -5.50 0.40
CA CYS A 319 -16.50 -6.64 0.72
C CYS A 319 -15.02 -6.23 0.83
N ILE A 320 -14.37 -6.74 1.89
CA ILE A 320 -12.92 -6.67 2.10
C ILE A 320 -12.43 -8.09 2.37
N PHE A 321 -11.30 -8.44 1.77
CA PHE A 321 -10.72 -9.76 1.79
C PHE A 321 -9.33 -9.72 2.41
N TYR A 322 -9.18 -10.50 3.48
CA TYR A 322 -7.91 -10.73 4.19
C TYR A 322 -7.47 -12.17 3.98
N ASP A 323 -6.19 -12.45 4.27
CA ASP A 323 -5.61 -13.79 4.24
C ASP A 323 -5.84 -14.54 2.91
N MET A 324 -5.75 -13.79 1.80
CA MET A 324 -5.98 -14.31 0.45
C MET A 324 -5.00 -15.42 0.05
N LYS A 325 -3.88 -15.60 0.78
CA LYS A 325 -2.94 -16.72 0.58
C LYS A 325 -3.63 -18.08 0.77
N ARG A 326 -4.58 -18.19 1.71
CA ARG A 326 -5.34 -19.44 1.93
C ARG A 326 -6.17 -19.87 0.72
N TRP A 327 -6.51 -18.93 -0.15
CA TRP A 327 -7.34 -19.19 -1.33
C TRP A 327 -6.62 -19.92 -2.44
N ILE A 328 -5.30 -20.08 -2.36
CA ILE A 328 -4.53 -20.78 -3.41
C ILE A 328 -4.95 -22.26 -3.49
N ALA A 329 -5.40 -22.87 -2.40
CA ALA A 329 -5.87 -24.25 -2.43
C ALA A 329 -7.22 -24.42 -3.16
N ASP A 330 -8.06 -23.38 -3.19
CA ASP A 330 -9.44 -23.41 -3.69
C ASP A 330 -9.78 -22.15 -4.50
N TYR A 331 -8.84 -21.72 -5.35
CA TYR A 331 -8.90 -20.46 -6.11
C TYR A 331 -10.06 -20.36 -7.11
N GLU A 332 -10.71 -21.48 -7.43
CA GLU A 332 -11.90 -21.56 -8.29
C GLU A 332 -13.20 -21.24 -7.56
N LYS A 333 -13.21 -21.22 -6.22
CA LYS A 333 -14.40 -20.91 -5.44
C LYS A 333 -14.86 -19.47 -5.70
N GLU A 334 -16.19 -19.30 -5.75
CA GLU A 334 -16.83 -17.99 -5.87
C GLU A 334 -17.07 -17.36 -4.50
N GLU A 335 -16.88 -16.04 -4.44
CA GLU A 335 -17.21 -15.19 -3.31
C GLU A 335 -18.36 -14.25 -3.71
N GLU A 336 -19.35 -14.08 -2.83
CA GLU A 336 -20.33 -13.01 -2.97
C GLU A 336 -19.62 -11.68 -2.68
N ILE A 337 -19.78 -10.72 -3.58
CA ILE A 337 -19.18 -9.40 -3.47
C ILE A 337 -20.25 -8.34 -3.43
N THR A 338 -20.04 -7.34 -2.59
CA THR A 338 -20.90 -6.16 -2.52
C THR A 338 -20.02 -4.92 -2.59
N ASP A 339 -20.50 -3.88 -3.28
CA ASP A 339 -19.88 -2.55 -3.23
C ASP A 339 -20.65 -1.58 -2.31
N ARG A 340 -20.13 -0.36 -2.19
CA ARG A 340 -20.69 0.66 -1.29
C ARG A 340 -22.08 1.12 -1.64
N GLU A 341 -22.49 0.98 -2.90
CA GLU A 341 -23.83 1.32 -3.36
C GLU A 341 -24.82 0.17 -3.08
N GLY A 342 -24.37 -0.91 -2.42
CA GLY A 342 -25.16 -2.10 -2.12
C GLY A 342 -25.37 -3.00 -3.33
N ARG A 343 -24.66 -2.76 -4.44
CA ARG A 343 -24.72 -3.63 -5.62
C ARG A 343 -24.02 -4.93 -5.25
N ARG A 344 -24.59 -6.05 -5.67
CA ARG A 344 -24.06 -7.40 -5.39
C ARG A 344 -23.63 -8.09 -6.66
N GLY A 345 -22.67 -9.00 -6.53
CA GLY A 345 -22.21 -9.87 -7.59
C GLY A 345 -21.50 -11.10 -7.03
N PHE A 346 -20.99 -11.93 -7.93
CA PHE A 346 -20.14 -13.07 -7.58
C PHE A 346 -18.86 -12.99 -8.40
N ILE A 347 -17.74 -13.36 -7.79
CA ILE A 347 -16.45 -13.44 -8.47
C ILE A 347 -15.65 -14.63 -7.95
N LYS A 348 -14.90 -15.27 -8.84
CA LYS A 348 -13.94 -16.30 -8.45
C LYS A 348 -12.75 -15.68 -7.71
N ARG A 349 -12.26 -16.36 -6.67
CA ARG A 349 -11.07 -15.96 -5.90
C ARG A 349 -9.86 -15.68 -6.80
N LYS A 350 -9.66 -16.47 -7.86
CA LYS A 350 -8.55 -16.27 -8.80
C LYS A 350 -8.57 -14.93 -9.53
N GLU A 351 -9.74 -14.35 -9.79
CA GLU A 351 -9.82 -13.02 -10.44
C GLU A 351 -9.42 -11.90 -9.48
N ILE A 352 -9.73 -12.05 -8.18
CA ILE A 352 -9.24 -11.13 -7.13
C ILE A 352 -7.71 -11.26 -7.01
N LEU A 353 -7.19 -12.48 -6.95
CA LEU A 353 -5.75 -12.74 -6.90
C LEU A 353 -5.05 -12.16 -8.14
N LYS A 354 -5.60 -12.40 -9.34
CA LYS A 354 -5.10 -11.82 -10.60
C LYS A 354 -5.00 -10.30 -10.53
N ALA A 355 -6.05 -9.64 -10.08
CA ALA A 355 -6.08 -8.18 -9.96
C ALA A 355 -5.06 -7.68 -8.92
N TYR A 356 -4.93 -8.38 -7.79
CA TYR A 356 -3.94 -8.09 -6.74
C TYR A 356 -2.50 -8.18 -7.26
N PHE A 357 -2.12 -9.31 -7.88
CA PHE A 357 -0.76 -9.48 -8.41
C PHE A 357 -0.46 -8.56 -9.58
N THR A 358 -1.45 -8.30 -10.43
CA THR A 358 -1.30 -7.31 -11.51
C THR A 358 -0.99 -5.92 -10.94
N HIS A 359 -1.64 -5.54 -9.83
CA HIS A 359 -1.36 -4.29 -9.14
C HIS A 359 0.06 -4.28 -8.53
N VAL A 360 0.46 -5.32 -7.79
CA VAL A 360 1.81 -5.40 -7.19
C VAL A 360 2.91 -5.33 -8.26
N ILE A 361 2.75 -6.05 -9.37
CA ILE A 361 3.69 -6.01 -10.50
C ILE A 361 3.68 -4.63 -11.16
N GLY A 362 2.51 -4.00 -11.30
CA GLY A 362 2.36 -2.63 -11.80
C GLY A 362 3.14 -1.61 -10.96
N GLU A 363 2.99 -1.66 -9.63
CA GLU A 363 3.75 -0.83 -8.69
C GLU A 363 5.27 -1.05 -8.83
N ALA A 364 5.72 -2.30 -8.93
CA ALA A 364 7.13 -2.61 -9.15
C ALA A 364 7.65 -2.09 -10.51
N ARG A 365 6.87 -2.23 -11.59
CA ARG A 365 7.19 -1.70 -12.92
C ARG A 365 7.30 -0.18 -12.88
N ASN A 366 6.34 0.49 -12.24
CA ASN A 366 6.31 1.92 -12.07
C ASN A 366 7.51 2.41 -11.22
N ARG A 367 7.89 1.68 -10.18
CA ARG A 367 9.04 2.03 -9.32
C ARG A 367 10.38 1.88 -10.03
N PHE A 368 10.60 0.75 -10.68
CA PHE A 368 11.89 0.43 -11.31
C PHE A 368 12.00 0.96 -12.74
N LYS A 369 10.91 1.46 -13.32
CA LYS A 369 10.80 1.90 -14.72
C LYS A 369 11.13 0.77 -15.70
N CYS A 370 10.51 -0.39 -15.46
CA CYS A 370 10.89 -1.64 -16.11
C CYS A 370 9.76 -2.34 -16.87
N HIS A 371 10.16 -3.23 -17.76
CA HIS A 371 9.33 -4.27 -18.35
C HIS A 371 9.68 -5.61 -17.71
N VAL A 372 8.69 -6.22 -17.06
CA VAL A 372 8.82 -7.53 -16.40
C VAL A 372 8.45 -8.60 -17.41
N LYS A 373 9.38 -9.53 -17.67
CA LYS A 373 9.15 -10.69 -18.56
C LYS A 373 8.92 -11.97 -17.77
N GLN A 374 9.53 -12.06 -16.60
CA GLN A 374 9.53 -13.25 -15.77
C GLN A 374 9.25 -12.85 -14.33
N VAL A 375 8.45 -13.66 -13.64
CA VAL A 375 8.19 -13.51 -12.21
C VAL A 375 8.58 -14.79 -11.47
N HIS A 376 9.05 -14.60 -10.24
CA HIS A 376 9.28 -15.66 -9.29
C HIS A 376 8.44 -15.34 -8.04
N ILE A 377 7.66 -16.32 -7.57
CA ILE A 377 6.81 -16.14 -6.40
C ILE A 377 7.19 -17.24 -5.41
N SER A 378 7.57 -16.84 -4.20
CA SER A 378 7.83 -17.78 -3.12
C SER A 378 6.58 -18.63 -2.86
N CYS A 379 6.78 -19.89 -2.50
CA CYS A 379 5.65 -20.76 -2.16
C CYS A 379 6.01 -21.77 -1.08
N PRO A 380 5.02 -22.24 -0.30
CA PRO A 380 5.22 -23.31 0.65
C PRO A 380 5.61 -24.62 -0.05
N VAL A 381 6.46 -25.41 0.60
CA VAL A 381 7.02 -26.67 0.06
C VAL A 381 5.93 -27.63 -0.43
N LYS A 382 4.83 -27.76 0.33
CA LYS A 382 3.75 -28.72 0.05
C LYS A 382 2.81 -28.29 -1.10
N GLN A 383 2.82 -27.02 -1.51
CA GLN A 383 1.82 -26.48 -2.44
C GLN A 383 2.41 -26.02 -3.79
N LYS A 384 3.68 -26.38 -4.09
CA LYS A 384 4.40 -25.94 -5.30
C LYS A 384 3.60 -26.13 -6.60
N ALA A 385 2.97 -27.30 -6.78
CA ALA A 385 2.20 -27.61 -8.01
C ALA A 385 0.92 -26.77 -8.13
N THR A 386 0.17 -26.60 -7.05
CA THR A 386 -1.07 -25.80 -7.04
C THR A 386 -0.76 -24.33 -7.25
N PHE A 387 0.27 -23.80 -6.57
CA PHE A 387 0.78 -22.45 -6.77
C PHE A 387 1.16 -22.23 -8.24
N HIS A 388 1.89 -23.17 -8.84
CA HIS A 388 2.28 -23.06 -10.24
C HIS A 388 1.10 -22.88 -11.16
N LYS A 389 0.16 -23.81 -11.06
CA LYS A 389 -1.00 -23.87 -11.94
C LYS A 389 -1.80 -22.59 -11.85
N LEU A 390 -2.06 -22.12 -10.62
CA LEU A 390 -2.73 -20.84 -10.39
C LEU A 390 -2.00 -19.70 -11.11
N PHE A 391 -0.70 -19.53 -10.88
CA PHE A 391 0.02 -18.38 -11.43
C PHE A 391 0.17 -18.43 -12.96
N GLU A 392 0.28 -19.61 -13.56
CA GLU A 392 0.20 -19.72 -15.02
C GLU A 392 -1.18 -19.29 -15.56
N GLU A 393 -2.25 -19.62 -14.85
CA GLU A 393 -3.61 -19.21 -15.23
C GLU A 393 -3.85 -17.70 -15.06
N ILE A 394 -3.41 -17.12 -13.93
CA ILE A 394 -3.73 -15.71 -13.60
C ILE A 394 -2.73 -14.70 -14.16
N LEU A 395 -1.50 -15.13 -14.45
CA LEU A 395 -0.40 -14.29 -14.94
C LEU A 395 0.19 -14.81 -16.27
N PRO A 396 -0.63 -15.14 -17.30
CA PRO A 396 -0.17 -15.82 -18.51
C PRO A 396 0.81 -15.00 -19.37
N GLN A 397 0.84 -13.68 -19.18
CA GLN A 397 1.75 -12.78 -19.88
C GLN A 397 3.18 -12.81 -19.33
N TYR A 398 3.41 -13.42 -18.17
CA TYR A 398 4.73 -13.53 -17.54
C TYR A 398 5.20 -14.98 -17.58
N LYS A 399 6.49 -15.18 -17.89
CA LYS A 399 7.11 -16.48 -17.67
C LYS A 399 7.14 -16.75 -16.16
N ILE A 400 6.61 -17.90 -15.73
CA ILE A 400 6.73 -18.38 -14.36
C ILE A 400 7.91 -19.33 -14.30
N GLU A 401 8.86 -19.12 -13.38
CA GLU A 401 9.98 -20.06 -13.22
C GLU A 401 9.46 -21.43 -12.75
N GLU A 402 9.77 -22.49 -13.51
CA GLU A 402 9.26 -23.83 -13.24
C GLU A 402 10.29 -24.72 -12.54
N LYS A 403 11.55 -24.66 -13.00
CA LYS A 403 12.60 -25.63 -12.66
C LYS A 403 13.31 -25.32 -11.34
N ASP A 404 13.67 -24.06 -11.13
CA ASP A 404 14.48 -23.63 -9.98
C ASP A 404 13.63 -22.91 -8.93
N ARG A 405 12.47 -23.49 -8.58
CA ARG A 405 11.57 -22.90 -7.60
C ARG A 405 12.05 -23.05 -6.17
N ILE A 406 12.52 -21.92 -5.66
CA ILE A 406 12.83 -21.66 -4.27
C ILE A 406 11.52 -21.68 -3.46
N ASP A 407 11.47 -22.54 -2.45
CA ASP A 407 10.43 -22.44 -1.40
C ASP A 407 10.80 -21.38 -0.36
N GLU A 408 9.80 -20.96 0.41
CA GLU A 408 9.93 -19.94 1.46
C GLU A 408 11.09 -20.26 2.42
N GLY A 409 11.26 -21.52 2.83
CA GLY A 409 12.36 -21.95 3.69
C GLY A 409 13.74 -21.78 3.04
N VAL A 410 13.93 -22.26 1.80
CA VAL A 410 15.21 -22.11 1.07
C VAL A 410 15.56 -20.65 0.83
N SER A 411 14.56 -19.78 0.59
CA SER A 411 14.80 -18.37 0.26
C SER A 411 15.61 -17.63 1.32
N VAL A 412 15.35 -17.94 2.60
CA VAL A 412 16.05 -17.36 3.76
C VAL A 412 17.52 -17.78 3.80
N LEU A 413 17.82 -19.00 3.34
CA LEU A 413 19.17 -19.56 3.41
C LEU A 413 20.16 -18.82 2.51
N TYR A 414 19.72 -18.29 1.37
CA TYR A 414 20.60 -17.57 0.44
C TYR A 414 21.23 -16.32 1.05
N SER A 415 20.48 -15.58 1.89
CA SER A 415 21.02 -14.43 2.61
C SER A 415 22.12 -14.83 3.60
N ALA A 416 21.89 -15.92 4.34
CA ALA A 416 22.88 -16.47 5.26
C ALA A 416 24.14 -16.99 4.53
N ILE A 417 23.95 -17.65 3.39
CA ILE A 417 25.06 -18.13 2.54
C ILE A 417 25.89 -16.97 2.00
N ASP A 418 25.25 -15.92 1.46
CA ASP A 418 25.94 -14.72 0.97
C ASP A 418 26.78 -14.06 2.08
N GLU A 419 26.23 -13.94 3.29
CA GLU A 419 26.95 -13.41 4.44
C GLU A 419 28.15 -14.29 4.85
N MET A 420 27.97 -15.62 4.83
CA MET A 420 29.07 -16.57 5.11
C MET A 420 30.20 -16.43 4.09
N ILE A 421 29.87 -16.30 2.80
CA ILE A 421 30.82 -16.10 1.71
C ILE A 421 31.58 -14.78 1.93
N LYS A 422 30.86 -13.68 2.14
CA LYS A 422 31.46 -12.34 2.38
C LYS A 422 32.38 -12.31 3.60
N LYS A 423 32.09 -13.10 4.63
CA LYS A 423 32.91 -13.21 5.85
C LYS A 423 34.06 -14.22 5.75
N GLY A 424 34.22 -14.90 4.60
CA GLY A 424 35.26 -15.92 4.42
C GLY A 424 35.09 -17.13 5.35
N ARG A 425 33.86 -17.45 5.76
CA ARG A 425 33.54 -18.57 6.67
C ARG A 425 33.14 -19.85 5.94
N VAL A 426 33.39 -19.90 4.63
CA VAL A 426 33.01 -21.01 3.76
C VAL A 426 34.25 -21.78 3.38
N SER A 427 34.23 -23.09 3.66
CA SER A 427 35.21 -24.05 3.16
C SER A 427 34.59 -24.83 2.00
N ASP A 428 35.36 -25.02 0.93
CA ASP A 428 34.90 -25.73 -0.26
C ASP A 428 34.40 -27.14 0.04
N GLY A 429 33.14 -27.40 -0.27
CA GLY A 429 32.50 -28.71 -0.12
C GLY A 429 32.18 -29.15 1.31
N GLU A 430 32.44 -28.31 2.31
CA GLU A 430 32.04 -28.56 3.69
C GLU A 430 30.51 -28.55 3.82
N GLU A 431 29.96 -29.51 4.57
CA GLU A 431 28.53 -29.59 4.83
C GLU A 431 28.15 -28.72 6.03
N TYR A 432 27.34 -27.71 5.78
CA TYR A 432 26.72 -26.88 6.79
C TYR A 432 25.28 -27.33 7.04
N LYS A 433 24.79 -27.12 8.26
CA LYS A 433 23.43 -27.46 8.67
C LYS A 433 22.73 -26.22 9.18
N ALA A 434 21.48 -26.05 8.78
CA ALA A 434 20.61 -24.99 9.25
C ALA A 434 19.25 -25.56 9.66
N LEU A 435 18.66 -24.97 10.69
CA LEU A 435 17.26 -25.17 11.07
C LEU A 435 16.56 -23.83 10.83
N ILE A 436 15.49 -23.87 10.05
CA ILE A 436 14.73 -22.70 9.62
C ILE A 436 13.38 -22.77 10.31
N ILE A 437 13.08 -21.74 11.11
CA ILE A 437 11.80 -21.56 11.80
C ILE A 437 11.15 -20.34 11.16
N ASP A 438 10.13 -20.56 10.35
CA ASP A 438 9.36 -19.50 9.70
C ASP A 438 8.03 -19.33 10.44
N CYS A 439 7.94 -18.32 11.31
CA CYS A 439 6.73 -18.00 12.07
C CYS A 439 6.00 -16.81 11.43
N GLY A 440 5.08 -17.10 10.52
CA GLY A 440 4.24 -16.11 9.87
C GLY A 440 3.05 -15.63 10.73
N GLY A 441 2.15 -14.88 10.09
CA GLY A 441 0.93 -14.39 10.75
C GLY A 441 -0.05 -15.51 11.10
N GLY A 442 -0.36 -16.40 10.14
CA GLY A 442 -1.32 -17.48 10.34
C GLY A 442 -0.69 -18.88 10.43
N THR A 443 0.58 -19.05 10.08
CA THR A 443 1.21 -20.36 9.89
C THR A 443 2.65 -20.32 10.36
N THR A 444 3.11 -21.43 10.94
CA THR A 444 4.50 -21.63 11.33
C THR A 444 5.04 -22.89 10.69
N ASP A 445 6.17 -22.80 9.98
CA ASP A 445 6.83 -23.93 9.35
C ASP A 445 8.25 -24.14 9.90
N LEU A 446 8.64 -25.40 10.06
CA LEU A 446 9.96 -25.84 10.51
C LEU A 446 10.60 -26.70 9.41
N SER A 447 11.74 -26.25 8.92
CA SER A 447 12.51 -26.97 7.91
C SER A 447 13.97 -27.15 8.35
N SER A 448 14.54 -28.31 8.06
CA SER A 448 15.98 -28.55 8.19
C SER A 448 16.64 -28.47 6.83
N CYS A 449 17.85 -27.95 6.79
CA CYS A 449 18.61 -27.79 5.56
C CYS A 449 20.05 -28.25 5.77
N LYS A 450 20.59 -28.92 4.76
CA LYS A 450 22.02 -29.16 4.61
C LYS A 450 22.48 -28.47 3.35
N PHE A 451 23.63 -27.81 3.39
CA PHE A 451 24.15 -27.15 2.20
C PHE A 451 25.65 -27.23 2.10
N ARG A 452 26.14 -27.22 0.85
CA ARG A 452 27.56 -27.21 0.48
C ARG A 452 27.80 -26.11 -0.53
N ILE A 453 28.96 -25.46 -0.42
CA ILE A 453 29.36 -24.35 -1.28
C ILE A 453 30.72 -24.68 -1.87
N TRP A 454 30.91 -24.43 -3.16
CA TRP A 454 32.21 -24.48 -3.82
C TRP A 454 32.47 -23.17 -4.55
N ASP A 455 33.58 -22.52 -4.24
CA ASP A 455 34.06 -21.35 -4.96
C ASP A 455 34.77 -21.79 -6.26
N LYS A 456 34.13 -21.54 -7.41
CA LYS A 456 34.70 -21.83 -8.74
C LYS A 456 35.41 -20.62 -9.34
N ARG A 457 35.83 -19.65 -8.52
CA ARG A 457 36.48 -18.36 -8.85
C ARG A 457 35.60 -17.36 -9.60
N VAL A 458 34.87 -17.82 -10.63
CA VAL A 458 33.97 -17.00 -11.46
C VAL A 458 32.51 -17.19 -11.10
N SER A 459 32.19 -18.21 -10.31
CA SER A 459 30.84 -18.52 -9.84
C SER A 459 30.91 -19.35 -8.56
N TYR A 460 29.79 -19.43 -7.86
CA TYR A 460 29.59 -20.38 -6.77
C TYR A 460 28.73 -21.54 -7.27
N LYS A 461 29.13 -22.77 -6.92
CA LYS A 461 28.20 -23.89 -6.91
C LYS A 461 27.65 -24.00 -5.51
N ILE A 462 26.33 -23.95 -5.36
CA ILE A 462 25.63 -24.13 -4.09
C ILE A 462 24.72 -25.34 -4.25
N GLU A 463 24.82 -26.29 -3.33
CA GLU A 463 23.93 -27.45 -3.24
C GLU A 463 23.17 -27.34 -1.92
N ILE A 464 21.84 -27.40 -1.98
CA ILE A 464 20.95 -27.26 -0.83
C ILE A 464 20.01 -28.46 -0.83
N ASP A 465 20.10 -29.27 0.22
CA ASP A 465 19.16 -30.34 0.54
C ASP A 465 18.22 -29.85 1.63
N THR A 466 16.91 -29.79 1.35
CA THR A 466 15.90 -29.38 2.32
C THR A 466 14.97 -30.51 2.70
N SER A 467 14.60 -30.53 3.98
CA SER A 467 13.64 -31.46 4.57
C SER A 467 12.63 -30.67 5.39
N TYR A 468 11.35 -30.87 5.10
CA TYR A 468 10.27 -30.35 5.93
C TYR A 468 10.19 -31.19 7.21
N GLU A 469 10.36 -30.57 8.37
CA GLU A 469 10.38 -31.28 9.65
C GLU A 469 9.00 -31.24 10.33
N ASN A 470 8.40 -30.06 10.41
CA ASN A 470 7.09 -29.87 11.02
C ASN A 470 6.46 -28.55 10.56
N GLY A 471 5.19 -28.32 10.90
CA GLY A 471 4.53 -27.04 10.70
C GLY A 471 3.08 -27.09 11.13
N ASP A 472 2.55 -25.93 11.46
CA ASP A 472 1.19 -25.74 11.95
C ASP A 472 0.54 -24.56 11.21
N THR A 473 -0.51 -24.87 10.45
CA THR A 473 -1.25 -23.93 9.61
C THR A 473 -2.17 -22.99 10.37
N ASP A 474 -2.34 -23.21 11.68
CA ASP A 474 -3.20 -22.42 12.57
C ASP A 474 -2.45 -21.90 13.81
N PHE A 475 -1.11 -21.91 13.74
CA PHE A 475 -0.22 -21.33 14.75
C PHE A 475 0.70 -20.28 14.15
N GLY A 476 0.62 -19.04 14.65
CA GLY A 476 1.45 -17.92 14.24
C GLY A 476 1.16 -16.66 15.03
N GLY A 477 1.53 -15.50 14.48
CA GLY A 477 1.30 -14.19 15.11
C GLY A 477 -0.16 -13.87 15.44
N ASN A 478 -1.12 -14.44 14.70
CA ASN A 478 -2.55 -14.28 14.94
C ASN A 478 -2.97 -14.84 16.30
N ASN A 479 -2.35 -15.94 16.76
CA ASN A 479 -2.64 -16.52 18.07
C ASN A 479 -2.17 -15.56 19.18
N LEU A 480 -1.03 -14.90 18.99
CA LEU A 480 -0.55 -13.87 19.93
C LEU A 480 -1.51 -12.67 19.96
N THR A 481 -1.94 -12.18 18.81
CA THR A 481 -2.95 -11.12 18.70
C THR A 481 -4.24 -11.52 19.41
N TYR A 482 -4.71 -12.76 19.23
CA TYR A 482 -5.88 -13.28 19.93
C TYR A 482 -5.70 -13.23 21.45
N ARG A 483 -4.55 -13.67 21.99
CA ARG A 483 -4.25 -13.60 23.43
C ARG A 483 -4.24 -12.15 23.95
N ILE A 484 -3.67 -11.22 23.19
CA ILE A 484 -3.69 -9.79 23.55
C ILE A 484 -5.13 -9.26 23.57
N MET A 485 -5.96 -9.62 22.60
CA MET A 485 -7.37 -9.21 22.54
C MET A 485 -8.19 -9.78 23.70
N GLN A 486 -7.97 -11.04 24.09
CA GLN A 486 -8.57 -11.64 25.29
C GLN A 486 -8.22 -10.81 26.54
N PHE A 487 -6.94 -10.44 26.70
CA PHE A 487 -6.50 -9.65 27.83
C PHE A 487 -7.10 -8.23 27.84
N LEU A 488 -7.13 -7.56 26.68
CA LEU A 488 -7.76 -6.23 26.54
C LEU A 488 -9.25 -6.26 26.90
N LYS A 489 -9.96 -7.31 26.50
CA LYS A 489 -11.35 -7.51 26.88
C LYS A 489 -11.51 -7.66 28.40
N ILE A 490 -10.69 -8.50 29.04
CA ILE A 490 -10.69 -8.67 30.50
C ILE A 490 -10.48 -7.31 31.19
N MET A 491 -9.50 -6.53 30.73
CA MET A 491 -9.26 -5.18 31.27
C MET A 491 -10.49 -4.26 31.11
N ALA A 492 -11.10 -4.24 29.92
CA ALA A 492 -12.28 -3.43 29.65
C ALA A 492 -13.46 -3.81 30.56
N VAL A 493 -13.77 -5.12 30.67
CA VAL A 493 -14.83 -5.62 31.54
C VAL A 493 -14.53 -5.32 33.01
N ASN A 494 -13.29 -5.49 33.46
CA ASN A 494 -12.90 -5.16 34.83
C ASN A 494 -13.10 -3.69 35.14
N ARG A 495 -12.75 -2.78 34.21
CA ARG A 495 -13.01 -1.35 34.36
C ARG A 495 -14.50 -1.04 34.42
N LEU A 496 -15.32 -1.66 33.57
CA LEU A 496 -16.78 -1.48 33.58
C LEU A 496 -17.44 -2.02 34.86
N LYS A 497 -16.92 -3.11 35.42
CA LYS A 497 -17.36 -3.68 36.71
C LYS A 497 -16.79 -2.95 37.93
N GLY A 498 -15.96 -1.92 37.76
CA GLY A 498 -15.31 -1.21 38.86
C GLY A 498 -14.28 -2.06 39.64
N ARG A 499 -13.74 -3.11 39.04
CA ARG A 499 -12.76 -4.01 39.66
C ARG A 499 -11.36 -3.38 39.70
N ASN A 500 -10.57 -3.80 40.69
CA ASN A 500 -9.22 -3.27 40.92
C ASN A 500 -8.25 -3.74 39.80
N PRO A 501 -7.44 -2.82 39.21
CA PRO A 501 -6.37 -3.17 38.27
C PRO A 501 -5.37 -4.22 38.75
N SER A 502 -5.23 -4.46 40.07
CA SER A 502 -4.28 -5.45 40.60
C SER A 502 -4.48 -6.85 40.02
N LYS A 503 -5.72 -7.24 39.69
CA LYS A 503 -6.04 -8.53 39.08
C LYS A 503 -5.41 -8.72 37.70
N GLU A 504 -5.27 -7.65 36.93
CA GLU A 504 -4.66 -7.68 35.59
C GLU A 504 -3.17 -8.02 35.70
N ARG A 505 -2.50 -7.47 36.74
CA ARG A 505 -1.09 -7.69 37.02
C ARG A 505 -0.82 -9.10 37.52
N GLU A 506 -1.64 -9.60 38.45
CA GLU A 506 -1.58 -10.98 38.94
C GLU A 506 -1.81 -12.04 37.85
N LEU A 507 -2.45 -11.64 36.75
CA LEU A 507 -2.68 -12.52 35.60
C LEU A 507 -1.44 -12.57 34.70
N LEU A 508 -0.77 -11.42 34.52
CA LEU A 508 0.51 -11.33 33.81
C LEU A 508 1.67 -11.97 34.58
N ASP A 509 1.72 -11.79 35.90
CA ASP A 509 2.74 -12.38 36.77
C ASP A 509 2.72 -13.93 36.70
N GLY A 510 1.57 -14.53 36.38
CA GLY A 510 1.44 -15.98 36.16
C GLY A 510 2.17 -16.48 34.90
N PHE A 511 2.59 -15.60 34.01
CA PHE A 511 3.43 -15.93 32.86
C PHE A 511 4.93 -15.68 33.12
N ASP A 512 5.29 -15.00 34.20
CA ASP A 512 6.69 -14.76 34.62
C ASP A 512 7.25 -15.96 35.40
N ARG A 513 7.26 -17.12 34.73
CA ARG A 513 7.79 -18.40 35.23
C ARG A 513 8.69 -19.04 34.17
N ASP A 514 9.47 -20.04 34.55
CA ASP A 514 10.22 -20.85 33.59
C ASP A 514 9.23 -21.61 32.68
N ILE A 515 8.98 -21.04 31.49
CA ILE A 515 7.99 -21.54 30.54
C ILE A 515 8.36 -22.94 30.06
N TYR A 516 9.64 -23.20 29.79
CA TYR A 516 10.07 -24.51 29.28
C TYR A 516 9.74 -25.62 30.29
N ARG A 517 10.15 -25.41 31.54
CA ARG A 517 9.89 -26.38 32.60
C ARG A 517 8.40 -26.54 32.89
N ALA A 518 7.64 -25.44 32.87
CA ALA A 518 6.20 -25.47 33.08
C ALA A 518 5.46 -26.23 31.96
N VAL A 519 5.87 -26.05 30.70
CA VAL A 519 5.31 -26.81 29.56
C VAL A 519 5.67 -28.30 29.68
N ASP A 520 6.91 -28.63 30.00
CA ASP A 520 7.35 -30.02 30.11
C ASP A 520 6.62 -30.79 31.23
N GLU A 521 6.38 -30.13 32.37
CA GLU A 521 5.73 -30.76 33.53
C GLU A 521 4.19 -30.75 33.45
N TRP A 522 3.56 -29.72 32.87
CA TRP A 522 2.11 -29.47 32.97
C TRP A 522 1.41 -29.25 31.62
N GLY A 523 2.15 -29.20 30.51
CA GLY A 523 1.63 -28.88 29.20
C GLY A 523 1.34 -27.38 28.99
N THR A 524 0.98 -27.03 27.76
CA THR A 524 0.72 -25.64 27.36
C THR A 524 -0.63 -25.11 27.87
N GLU A 525 -1.64 -25.96 28.04
CA GLU A 525 -2.98 -25.55 28.48
C GLU A 525 -2.98 -24.95 29.89
N GLU A 526 -2.26 -25.59 30.83
CA GLU A 526 -2.19 -25.14 32.22
C GLU A 526 -1.49 -23.78 32.36
N ILE A 527 -0.69 -23.38 31.35
CA ILE A 527 -0.06 -22.06 31.32
C ILE A 527 -1.10 -20.95 31.13
N TYR A 528 -2.07 -21.19 30.26
CA TYR A 528 -3.09 -20.20 29.87
C TYR A 528 -4.40 -20.32 30.64
N LYS A 529 -4.58 -21.35 31.47
CA LYS A 529 -5.82 -21.64 32.18
C LYS A 529 -6.44 -20.46 32.91
N LYS A 530 -5.66 -19.75 33.74
CA LYS A 530 -6.15 -18.57 34.49
C LYS A 530 -6.62 -17.43 33.55
N LEU A 531 -5.93 -17.23 32.42
CA LEU A 531 -6.35 -16.27 31.39
C LEU A 531 -7.67 -16.71 30.75
N GLU A 532 -7.80 -18.00 30.43
CA GLU A 532 -8.99 -18.54 29.77
C GLU A 532 -10.22 -18.49 30.70
N GLU A 533 -10.05 -18.75 31.99
CA GLU A 533 -11.11 -18.62 33.02
C GLU A 533 -11.61 -17.17 33.13
N GLU A 534 -10.71 -16.20 33.25
CA GLU A 534 -11.07 -14.78 33.32
C GLU A 534 -11.65 -14.27 31.99
N TYR A 535 -11.17 -14.79 30.85
CA TYR A 535 -11.74 -14.51 29.54
C TYR A 535 -13.17 -15.06 29.41
N GLN A 536 -13.42 -16.28 29.89
CA GLN A 536 -14.77 -16.87 29.95
C GLN A 536 -15.71 -16.02 30.83
N GLU A 537 -15.22 -15.50 31.96
CA GLU A 537 -16.00 -14.60 32.80
C GLU A 537 -16.33 -13.29 32.06
N ALA A 538 -15.36 -12.73 31.33
CA ALA A 538 -15.55 -11.54 30.52
C ALA A 538 -16.52 -11.78 29.34
N GLU A 539 -16.54 -13.00 28.79
CA GLU A 539 -17.45 -13.42 27.71
C GLU A 539 -18.92 -13.23 28.07
N SER A 540 -19.28 -13.55 29.32
CA SER A 540 -20.65 -13.35 29.83
C SER A 540 -21.14 -11.90 29.80
N TYR A 541 -20.21 -10.94 29.73
CA TYR A 541 -20.50 -9.51 29.75
C TYR A 541 -20.39 -8.88 28.36
N PHE A 542 -19.39 -9.26 27.58
CA PHE A 542 -19.16 -8.75 26.24
C PHE A 542 -18.89 -9.90 25.26
N PRO A 543 -19.89 -10.52 24.63
CA PRO A 543 -19.67 -11.68 23.77
C PRO A 543 -18.86 -11.33 22.51
N THR A 544 -17.77 -12.06 22.28
CA THR A 544 -16.86 -11.95 21.14
C THR A 544 -16.46 -13.31 20.54
N ARG A 545 -16.89 -14.44 21.11
CA ARG A 545 -16.66 -15.79 20.56
C ARG A 545 -17.69 -16.14 19.47
N PHE A 546 -17.70 -15.37 18.39
CA PHE A 546 -18.72 -15.50 17.34
C PHE A 546 -18.83 -16.91 16.74
N LYS A 547 -17.71 -17.64 16.63
CA LYS A 547 -17.67 -19.02 16.14
C LYS A 547 -18.48 -20.01 17.00
N GLU A 548 -18.73 -19.71 18.27
CA GLU A 548 -19.59 -20.55 19.13
C GLU A 548 -21.10 -20.34 18.82
N TYR A 549 -21.42 -19.35 17.98
CA TYR A 549 -22.78 -18.98 17.56
C TYR A 549 -23.03 -19.16 16.06
N GLU A 550 -22.00 -19.55 15.29
CA GLU A 550 -22.08 -19.97 13.87
C GLU A 550 -22.41 -21.47 13.79
#